data_AF-A0AAW1HVR1-F1
#
_entry.id   AF-A0AAW1HVR1-F1
#
_cell.length_a   1.000
_cell.length_b   1.000
_cell.length_c   1.000
_cell.angle_alpha   90.00
_cell.angle_beta   90.00
_cell.angle_gamma   90.00
#
_symmetry.space_group_name_H-M   'P 1'
#
loop_
_entity.id
_entity.type
_entity.pdbx_description
1 polymer ?
#
loop_
_entity_poly.entity_id
_entity_poly.type
_entity_poly.pdbx_seq_one_letter_code
_entity_poly.pdbx_strand_id
1 'polypeptide(L)'
;MADLIRDIDPNIHMEDEVEEILLSYIDEFVDRVLNGASIIAKHRHVSNIEVKDVQQFINRNFNMWVPGLGTDELKPYKRSLTTETHKQRLALIRKALKKY
;
A
#
# COMPACT_ATOMS: atom_id res chain seq x y z
N MET A 1 -17.80 17.59 -0.45
CA MET A 1 -17.63 16.60 -1.54
C MET A 1 -18.05 17.10 -2.92
N ALA A 2 -18.77 18.22 -3.04
CA ALA A 2 -19.32 18.70 -4.32
C ALA A 2 -18.30 18.85 -5.47
N ASP A 3 -17.11 19.41 -5.23
CA ASP A 3 -16.10 19.57 -6.29
C ASP A 3 -15.54 18.22 -6.77
N LEU A 4 -15.31 17.28 -5.84
CA LEU A 4 -14.86 15.92 -6.19
C LEU A 4 -15.90 15.17 -7.03
N ILE A 5 -17.19 15.30 -6.70
CA ILE A 5 -18.27 14.67 -7.45
C ILE A 5 -18.35 15.27 -8.86
N ARG A 6 -18.21 16.60 -8.98
CA ARG A 6 -18.23 17.29 -10.27
C ARG A 6 -17.09 16.83 -11.18
N ASP A 7 -15.91 16.57 -10.62
CA ASP A 7 -14.76 16.06 -11.37
C ASP A 7 -14.97 14.61 -11.87
N ILE A 8 -15.80 13.81 -11.18
CA ILE A 8 -16.13 12.44 -11.57
C ILE A 8 -17.29 12.41 -12.57
N ASP A 9 -18.42 13.01 -12.20
CA ASP A 9 -19.60 13.17 -13.05
C ASP A 9 -20.44 14.37 -12.55
N PRO A 10 -20.56 15.45 -13.35
CA PRO A 10 -21.32 16.63 -12.97
C PRO A 10 -22.83 16.41 -12.86
N ASN A 11 -23.36 15.28 -13.34
CA ASN A 11 -24.79 14.97 -13.29
C ASN A 11 -25.21 14.23 -12.01
N ILE A 12 -24.25 13.68 -11.26
CA ILE A 12 -24.53 12.99 -10.01
C ILE A 12 -24.88 14.03 -8.93
N HIS A 13 -26.07 13.85 -8.34
CA HIS A 13 -26.49 14.58 -7.15
C HIS A 13 -26.47 13.60 -5.97
N MET A 14 -25.71 13.93 -4.94
CA MET A 14 -25.57 13.11 -3.75
C MET A 14 -26.55 13.60 -2.67
N GLU A 15 -27.18 12.66 -1.99
CA GLU A 15 -28.02 12.97 -0.82
C GLU A 15 -27.12 13.30 0.38
N ASP A 16 -27.57 14.23 1.24
CA ASP A 16 -26.79 14.74 2.37
C ASP A 16 -26.28 13.61 3.30
N GLU A 17 -27.11 12.60 3.56
CA GLU A 17 -26.74 11.44 4.40
C GLU A 17 -25.59 10.62 3.79
N VAL A 18 -25.55 10.50 2.47
CA VAL A 18 -24.47 9.79 1.76
C VAL A 18 -23.17 10.59 1.81
N GLU A 19 -23.25 11.91 1.69
CA GLU A 19 -22.08 12.79 1.85
C GLU A 19 -21.49 12.67 3.26
N GLU A 20 -22.32 12.67 4.31
CA GLU A 20 -21.87 12.49 5.69
C GLU A 20 -21.16 11.16 5.91
N ILE A 21 -21.71 10.06 5.38
CA ILE A 21 -21.09 8.73 5.47
C ILE A 21 -19.72 8.73 4.79
N LEU A 22 -19.62 9.28 3.57
CA LEU A 22 -18.35 9.33 2.84
C LEU A 22 -17.31 10.22 3.54
N LEU A 23 -17.72 11.34 4.13
CA LEU A 23 -16.83 12.19 4.92
C LEU A 23 -16.30 11.43 6.14
N SER A 24 -17.17 10.71 6.87
CA SER A 24 -16.75 9.91 8.02
C SER A 24 -15.74 8.80 7.63
N TYR A 25 -15.93 8.20 6.46
CA TYR A 25 -15.02 7.19 5.93
C TYR A 25 -13.67 7.81 5.53
N ILE A 26 -13.67 9.02 4.97
CA ILE A 26 -12.45 9.76 4.64
C ILE A 26 -11.65 10.09 5.91
N ASP A 27 -12.33 10.53 6.97
CA ASP A 27 -11.66 10.82 8.25
C ASP A 27 -11.01 9.56 8.83
N GLU A 28 -11.73 8.43 8.86
CA GLU A 28 -11.17 7.15 9.30
C GLU A 28 -9.98 6.72 8.42
N PHE A 29 -10.09 6.92 7.10
CA PHE A 29 -9.01 6.62 6.17
C PHE A 29 -7.74 7.42 6.47
N VAL A 30 -7.88 8.73 6.70
CA VAL A 30 -6.75 9.61 7.04
C VAL A 30 -6.10 9.17 8.34
N ASP A 31 -6.88 8.90 9.38
CA ASP A 31 -6.36 8.42 10.67
C ASP A 31 -5.63 7.09 10.52
N ARG A 32 -6.17 6.16 9.74
CA ARG A 32 -5.55 4.86 9.49
C ARG A 32 -4.22 5.00 8.75
N VAL A 33 -4.17 5.88 7.75
CA VAL A 33 -2.95 6.16 6.98
C VAL A 33 -1.88 6.83 7.85
N LEU A 34 -2.24 7.83 8.66
CA LEU A 34 -1.31 8.54 9.53
C LEU A 34 -0.75 7.64 10.63
N ASN A 35 -1.60 6.82 11.26
CA ASN A 35 -1.16 5.83 12.25
C ASN A 35 -0.20 4.81 11.62
N GLY A 36 -0.54 4.29 10.43
CA GLY A 36 0.32 3.39 9.68
C GLY A 36 1.68 4.00 9.33
N ALA A 37 1.67 5.23 8.80
CA ALA A 37 2.87 5.97 8.46
C ALA A 37 3.74 6.26 9.69
N SER A 38 3.13 6.62 10.83
CA SER A 38 3.84 6.84 12.10
C SER A 38 4.56 5.59 12.59
N ILE A 39 3.94 4.41 12.48
CA ILE A 39 4.58 3.12 12.82
C ILE A 39 5.79 2.86 11.92
N ILE A 40 5.68 3.14 10.61
CA ILE A 40 6.79 2.96 9.66
C ILE A 40 7.93 3.94 9.96
N ALA A 41 7.62 5.21 10.21
CA ALA A 41 8.60 6.22 10.61
C ALA A 41 9.36 5.79 11.88
N LYS A 42 8.62 5.31 12.90
CA LYS A 42 9.19 4.79 14.15
C LYS A 42 10.08 3.57 13.92
N HIS A 43 9.73 2.67 13.00
CA HIS A 43 10.56 1.52 12.62
C HIS A 43 11.88 1.93 11.95
N ARG A 44 11.94 3.12 11.33
CA ARG A 44 13.18 3.69 10.78
C ARG A 44 13.98 4.50 11.81
N HIS A 45 13.54 4.53 13.06
CA HIS A 45 14.12 5.34 14.14
C HIS A 45 14.10 6.85 13.87
N VAL A 46 13.11 7.34 13.11
CA VAL A 46 12.88 8.77 12.92
C VAL A 46 11.65 9.22 13.70
N SER A 47 11.65 10.48 14.18
CA SER A 47 10.56 11.08 14.94
C SER A 47 9.50 11.77 14.07
N ASN A 48 9.82 12.00 12.79
CA ASN A 48 9.00 12.75 11.86
C ASN A 48 8.50 11.81 10.75
N ILE A 49 7.23 11.95 10.39
CA ILE A 49 6.64 11.24 9.25
C ILE A 49 7.14 11.88 7.96
N GLU A 50 7.66 11.06 7.06
CA GLU A 50 8.10 11.47 5.72
C GLU A 50 7.15 10.92 4.65
N VAL A 51 7.16 11.51 3.45
CA VAL A 51 6.28 11.12 2.33
C VAL A 51 6.36 9.62 2.02
N LYS A 52 7.57 9.03 2.11
CA LYS A 52 7.79 7.60 1.88
C LYS A 52 7.08 6.68 2.87
N ASP A 53 6.81 7.13 4.10
CA ASP A 53 6.09 6.32 5.10
C ASP A 53 4.62 6.18 4.71
N VAL A 54 4.00 7.31 4.34
CA VAL A 54 2.62 7.36 3.83
C VAL A 54 2.49 6.54 2.56
N GLN A 55 3.40 6.74 1.61
CA GLN A 55 3.40 6.02 0.34
C GLN A 55 3.56 4.51 0.53
N GLN A 56 4.47 4.08 1.41
CA GLN A 56 4.68 2.66 1.69
C GLN A 56 3.44 2.01 2.32
N PHE A 57 2.76 2.70 3.24
CA PHE A 57 1.53 2.19 3.86
C PHE A 57 0.39 2.08 2.85
N ILE A 58 0.14 3.15 2.09
CA ILE A 58 -0.93 3.21 1.09
C ILE A 58 -0.72 2.14 0.00
N ASN A 59 0.52 1.97 -0.49
CA ASN A 59 0.82 0.98 -1.52
C ASN A 59 0.59 -0.46 -1.05
N ARG A 60 0.97 -0.78 0.20
CA ARG A 60 0.87 -2.15 0.73
C ARG A 60 -0.53 -2.52 1.23
N ASN A 61 -1.29 -1.55 1.72
CA ASN A 61 -2.54 -1.81 2.42
C ASN A 61 -3.78 -1.49 1.59
N PHE A 62 -3.67 -0.55 0.66
CA PHE A 62 -4.78 -0.11 -0.19
C PHE A 62 -4.53 -0.35 -1.68
N ASN A 63 -3.37 -0.90 -2.07
CA ASN A 63 -2.94 -1.08 -3.46
C ASN A 63 -3.00 0.21 -4.29
N MET A 64 -2.87 1.35 -3.63
CA MET A 64 -2.90 2.66 -4.28
C MET A 64 -1.47 3.12 -4.58
N TRP A 65 -1.26 3.67 -5.77
CA TRP A 65 0.01 4.25 -6.19
C TRP A 65 -0.22 5.68 -6.65
N VAL A 66 0.50 6.62 -6.03
CA VAL A 66 0.40 8.04 -6.36
C VAL A 66 1.58 8.41 -7.27
N PRO A 67 1.33 8.76 -8.54
CA PRO A 67 2.39 9.20 -9.45
C PRO A 67 3.06 10.49 -8.95
N GLY A 68 4.36 10.63 -9.20
CA GLY A 68 5.09 11.88 -8.92
C GLY A 68 5.49 12.12 -7.45
N LEU A 69 5.06 11.25 -6.52
CA LEU A 69 5.50 11.26 -5.12
C LEU A 69 6.43 10.05 -4.85
N GLY A 70 7.61 10.32 -4.30
CA GLY A 70 8.55 9.30 -3.78
C GLY A 70 9.01 8.24 -4.80
N THR A 71 9.62 8.69 -5.89
CA THR A 71 9.99 7.84 -7.03
C THR A 71 11.31 7.07 -6.90
N ASP A 72 12.10 7.21 -5.82
CA ASP A 72 13.47 6.70 -5.83
C ASP A 72 13.74 5.35 -5.14
N GLU A 73 12.87 4.81 -4.27
CA GLU A 73 13.31 3.69 -3.41
C GLU A 73 12.40 2.46 -3.29
N LEU A 74 11.15 2.49 -3.74
CA LEU A 74 10.31 1.28 -3.73
C LEU A 74 10.59 0.43 -4.98
N LYS A 75 11.82 -0.10 -5.08
CA LYS A 75 12.11 -1.14 -6.07
C LYS A 75 11.11 -2.28 -5.89
N PRO A 76 10.37 -2.68 -6.94
CA PRO A 76 9.47 -3.81 -6.86
C PRO A 76 10.30 -5.03 -6.44
N TYR A 77 9.96 -5.57 -5.28
CA TYR A 77 10.31 -6.90 -4.79
C TYR A 77 11.66 -7.43 -5.29
N LYS A 78 12.77 -7.17 -4.58
CA LYS A 78 13.95 -8.02 -4.74
C LYS A 78 13.50 -9.44 -4.39
N ARG A 79 13.52 -10.36 -5.36
CA ARG A 79 13.31 -11.79 -5.09
C ARG A 79 14.17 -12.16 -3.89
N SER A 80 13.53 -12.69 -2.85
CA SER A 80 14.24 -13.12 -1.65
C SER A 80 15.39 -14.03 -2.08
N LEU A 81 16.59 -13.78 -1.55
CA LEU A 81 17.75 -14.62 -1.81
C LEU A 81 17.36 -16.03 -1.35
N THR A 82 17.19 -16.95 -2.30
CA THR A 82 16.87 -18.34 -1.97
C THR A 82 18.04 -18.90 -1.17
N THR A 83 17.77 -19.31 0.07
CA THR A 83 18.79 -19.94 0.91
C THR A 83 19.31 -21.21 0.25
N GLU A 84 20.57 -21.58 0.50
CA GLU A 84 21.15 -22.81 -0.03
C GLU A 84 20.29 -24.04 0.35
N THR A 85 19.70 -24.04 1.54
CA THR A 85 18.73 -25.05 1.99
C THR A 85 17.48 -25.11 1.10
N HIS A 86 16.95 -23.96 0.68
CA HIS A 86 15.81 -23.92 -0.25
C HIS A 86 16.18 -24.47 -1.63
N LYS A 87 17.37 -24.14 -2.14
CA LYS A 87 17.88 -24.68 -3.42
C LYS A 87 18.05 -26.20 -3.36
N GLN A 88 18.60 -26.73 -2.28
CA GLN A 88 18.77 -28.18 -2.06
C GLN A 88 17.41 -28.90 -2.04
N ARG A 89 16.42 -28.37 -1.32
CA ARG A 89 15.05 -28.93 -1.30
C ARG A 89 14.43 -28.96 -2.70
N LEU A 90 14.54 -27.87 -3.46
CA LEU A 90 14.04 -27.82 -4.84
C LEU A 90 14.75 -28.84 -5.75
N ALA A 91 16.05 -29.07 -5.57
CA ALA A 91 16.80 -30.07 -6.34
C ALA A 91 16.30 -31.49 -6.05
N LEU A 92 16.01 -31.82 -4.79
CA LEU A 92 15.45 -33.12 -4.40
C LEU A 92 14.06 -33.34 -4.99
N ILE A 93 13.19 -32.32 -4.94
CA ILE A 93 11.84 -32.37 -5.54
C ILE A 93 11.94 -32.63 -7.05
N ARG A 94 12.79 -31.88 -7.77
CA ARG A 94 12.99 -32.07 -9.22
C ARG A 94 13.52 -33.46 -9.56
N LYS A 95 14.40 -34.02 -8.71
CA LYS A 95 14.94 -35.37 -8.90
C LYS A 95 13.87 -36.45 -8.70
N ALA A 96 12.97 -36.26 -7.73
CA ALA A 96 11.85 -37.17 -7.50
C ALA A 96 10.84 -37.14 -8.66
N LEU A 97 10.52 -35.94 -9.18
CA LEU A 97 9.59 -35.77 -10.30
C LEU A 97 10.11 -36.34 -11.64
N LYS A 98 11.43 -36.42 -11.84
CA LYS A 98 12.03 -37.06 -13.02
C LYS A 98 12.08 -38.59 -12.95
N LYS A 99 11.79 -39.15 -11.77
CA LYS A 99 11.85 -40.60 -11.52
C LYS A 99 10.51 -41.29 -11.79
N TYR A 100 9.46 -40.51 -12.02
CA TYR A 100 8.14 -40.92 -12.51
C TYR A 100 7.92 -40.28 -13.88
#